data_AF-A0A0C9XSQ2-F1
#
_entry.id   AF-A0A0C9XSQ2-F1
#
_cell.length_a   1.000
_cell.length_b   1.000
_cell.length_c   1.000
_cell.angle_alpha   90.00
_cell.angle_beta   90.00
_cell.angle_gamma   90.00
#
_symmetry.space_group_name_H-M   'P 1'
#
loop_
_entity.id
_entity.type
_entity.pdbx_description
1 polymer ?
#
loop_
_entity_poly.entity_id
_entity_poly.type
_entity_poly.pdbx_seq_one_letter_code
_entity_poly.pdbx_strand_id
1 'polypeptide(L)' 'LILYLRRDLQDTDIPHRTKTHELILQRWRERFMQLRVELKVAVRAISFTADVWSADKLDSYFAMMAHW' A
#
# COMPACT_ATOMS: atom_id res chain seq x y z
N LEU A 1 15.56 -16.06 -3.55
CA LEU A 1 15.83 -15.34 -4.81
C LEU A 1 16.61 -14.04 -4.60
N ILE A 2 16.22 -13.16 -3.67
CA ILE A 2 16.90 -11.87 -3.43
C ILE A 2 18.38 -12.02 -3.05
N LEU A 3 18.71 -12.87 -2.06
CA LEU A 3 20.11 -13.15 -1.68
C LEU A 3 20.93 -13.80 -2.80
N TYR A 4 20.28 -14.54 -3.71
CA TYR A 4 20.95 -15.15 -4.87
C TYR A 4 21.28 -14.13 -5.96
N LEU A 5 20.45 -13.08 -6.09
CA LEU A 5 20.60 -12.01 -7.07
C LEU A 5 21.53 -10.88 -6.59
N ARG A 6 21.78 -10.78 -5.27
CA ARG A 6 22.58 -9.73 -4.63
C ARG A 6 23.57 -10.35 -3.65
N ARG A 7 24.77 -10.64 -4.16
CA ARG A 7 25.87 -11.28 -3.41
C ARG A 7 26.45 -10.39 -2.30
N ASP A 8 26.15 -9.09 -2.35
CA ASP A 8 26.52 -8.08 -1.35
C ASP A 8 25.59 -8.06 -0.13
N LEU A 9 24.38 -8.62 -0.22
CA LEU A 9 23.43 -8.68 0.88
C LEU A 9 23.66 -9.91 1.76
N GLN A 10 23.74 -9.69 3.07
CA GLN A 10 23.67 -10.71 4.10
C GLN A 10 22.22 -10.92 4.54
N ASP A 11 21.92 -12.07 5.15
CA ASP A 11 20.57 -12.36 5.67
C ASP A 11 20.14 -11.33 6.72
N THR A 12 21.09 -10.85 7.53
CA THR A 12 20.89 -9.78 8.52
C THR A 12 20.47 -8.44 7.93
N ASP A 13 20.73 -8.22 6.64
CA ASP A 13 20.35 -7.00 5.93
C ASP A 13 18.89 -7.05 5.46
N ILE A 14 18.26 -8.23 5.47
CA ILE A 14 16.87 -8.41 5.09
C ILE A 14 15.99 -8.25 6.33
N PRO A 15 15.08 -7.25 6.36
CA PRO A 15 14.19 -7.09 7.50
C PRO A 15 13.28 -8.30 7.62
N HIS A 16 13.24 -8.88 8.83
CA HIS A 16 12.29 -9.94 9.15
C HIS A 16 10.85 -9.51 8.85
N ARG A 17 9.93 -10.47 8.67
CA ARG A 17 8.52 -10.20 8.32
C ARG A 17 7.87 -9.15 9.22
N THR A 18 8.06 -9.25 10.54
CA THR A 18 7.55 -8.27 11.52
C THR A 18 8.07 -6.87 11.24
N LYS A 19 9.38 -6.75 10.99
CA LYS A 19 10.02 -5.47 10.71
C LYS A 19 9.54 -4.88 9.38
N THR A 20 9.40 -5.72 8.36
CA THR A 20 8.84 -5.32 7.07
C THR A 20 7.42 -4.80 7.22
N HIS A 21 6.58 -5.49 8.00
CA HIS A 21 5.22 -5.05 8.27
C HIS A 21 5.17 -3.70 9.01
N GLU A 22 6.01 -3.49 10.02
CA GLU A 22 6.14 -2.20 10.71
C GLU A 22 6.52 -1.07 9.75
N LEU A 23 7.51 -1.31 8.88
CA LEU A 23 8.00 -0.34 7.91
C LEU A 23 6.91 0.00 6.87
N ILE A 24 6.16 -1.00 6.37
CA ILE A 24 5.04 -0.79 5.45
C ILE A 24 3.98 0.11 6.11
N LEU A 25 3.56 -0.21 7.34
CA LEU A 25 2.56 0.59 8.05
C LEU A 25 3.05 2.00 8.36
N GLN A 26 4.32 2.15 8.73
CA GLN A 26 4.91 3.47 8.95
C GLN A 26 4.87 4.32 7.68
N ARG A 27 5.37 3.79 6.56
CA ARG A 27 5.38 4.51 5.28
C ARG A 27 3.98 4.81 4.77
N TRP A 28 3.04 3.87 4.97
CA TRP A 28 1.64 4.11 4.66
C TRP A 28 1.06 5.29 5.45
N ARG A 29 1.30 5.36 6.77
CA ARG A 29 0.84 6.47 7.61
C ARG A 29 1.40 7.81 7.16
N GLU A 30 2.70 7.86 6.86
CA GLU A 30 3.36 9.07 6.36
C GLU A 30 2.74 9.54 5.04
N ARG A 31 2.57 8.62 4.06
CA ARG A 31 1.94 8.95 2.78
C ARG A 31 0.47 9.33 2.96
N PHE A 32 -0.26 8.68 3.86
CA PHE A 32 -1.66 9.00 4.14
C PHE A 32 -1.82 10.43 4.67
N MET A 33 -0.91 10.90 5.52
CA MET A 33 -0.95 12.29 5.99
C MET A 33 -0.71 13.29 4.86
N GLN A 34 0.20 13.00 3.93
CA GLN A 34 0.41 13.83 2.74
C GLN A 34 -0.81 13.83 1.82
N LEU A 35 -1.38 12.65 1.55
CA LEU A 35 -2.58 12.48 0.75
C LEU A 35 -3.75 13.33 1.30
N ARG A 36 -3.94 13.39 2.62
CA ARG A 36 -4.97 14.24 3.22
C ARG A 36 -4.78 15.72 2.93
N VAL A 37 -3.54 16.19 2.83
CA VAL A 37 -3.24 17.58 2.45
C VAL A 37 -3.57 17.80 0.97
N GLU A 38 -3.19 16.87 0.10
CA GLU A 38 -3.50 16.92 -1.34
C GLU A 38 -5.03 16.97 -1.58
N LEU A 39 -5.79 16.08 -0.95
CA LEU A 39 -7.25 16.01 -1.09
C LEU A 39 -7.97 17.25 -0.56
N LYS A 40 -7.42 17.94 0.47
CA LYS A 40 -8.00 19.19 0.96
C LYS A 40 -7.96 20.31 -0.09
N VAL A 41 -7.00 20.29 -1.00
CA VAL A 41 -6.90 21.26 -2.10
C VAL A 41 -7.83 20.87 -3.25
N ALA A 42 -8.05 19.57 -3.45
CA ALA A 42 -8.83 19.04 -4.56
C ALA A 42 -10.32 18.79 -4.27
N VAL A 43 -10.87 19.23 -3.13
CA VAL A 43 -12.22 18.85 -2.63
C VAL A 43 -13.35 18.85 -3.66
N ARG A 44 -13.33 19.76 -4.65
CA ARG A 44 -14.38 19.88 -5.68
C ARG A 44 -14.11 19.06 -6.96
N ALA A 45 -12.96 18.41 -7.05
CA ALA A 45 -12.50 17.64 -8.21
C ALA A 45 -12.16 16.18 -7.84
N ILE A 46 -12.51 15.73 -6.64
CA ILE A 46 -12.33 14.31 -6.26
C ILE A 46 -13.48 13.49 -6.85
N SER A 47 -13.13 12.44 -7.58
CA SER A 47 -14.03 11.38 -8.02
C SER A 47 -13.57 10.04 -7.46
N PHE A 48 -14.49 9.08 -7.35
CA PHE A 48 -14.18 7.74 -6.84
C PHE A 48 -14.62 6.69 -7.84
N THR A 49 -13.78 5.68 -8.04
CA THR A 49 -14.16 4.42 -8.68
C THR A 49 -14.20 3.34 -7.62
N ALA A 50 -15.27 2.55 -7.62
CA ALA A 50 -15.43 1.43 -6.69
C ALA A 50 -15.64 0.15 -7.50
N ASP A 51 -14.80 -0.84 -7.22
CA ASP A 51 -14.86 -2.16 -7.82
C ASP A 51 -15.31 -3.15 -6.76
N VAL A 52 -16.34 -3.94 -7.09
CA VAL A 52 -16.89 -4.97 -6.20
C VAL A 52 -16.93 -6.28 -6.97
N TRP A 53 -16.33 -7.32 -6.42
CA TRP A 53 -16.31 -8.63 -7.04
C TRP A 53 -16.24 -9.73 -5.99
N SER A 54 -16.64 -10.94 -6.36
CA SER A 54 -16.41 -12.14 -5.56
C SER A 54 -15.37 -13.02 -6.25
N ALA A 55 -14.49 -13.65 -5.48
CA ALA A 55 -13.66 -14.73 -5.99
C ALA A 55 -14.47 -16.04 -6.11
N ASP A 56 -13.94 -17.01 -6.85
CA ASP A 56 -14.57 -18.33 -7.04
C ASP A 56 -14.88 -19.06 -5.73
N LYS A 57 -14.19 -18.69 -4.64
CA LYS A 57 -14.42 -19.22 -3.28
C LYS A 57 -15.50 -18.48 -2.49
N LEU A 58 -16.28 -17.61 -3.13
CA LEU A 58 -17.30 -16.74 -2.53
C LEU A 58 -16.75 -15.68 -1.57
N ASP A 59 -15.44 -15.42 -1.59
CA ASP A 59 -14.84 -14.29 -0.89
C ASP A 59 -15.24 -12.98 -1.60
N SER A 60 -15.91 -12.08 -0.90
CA SER A 60 -16.32 -10.79 -1.44
C SER A 60 -15.24 -9.73 -1.21
N TYR A 61 -14.93 -8.96 -2.24
CA TYR A 61 -13.94 -7.89 -2.22
C TYR A 61 -14.57 -6.56 -2.58
N PHE A 62 -14.03 -5.51 -1.97
CA PHE A 62 -14.38 -4.13 -2.25
C PHE A 62 -13.08 -3.33 -2.38
N ALA A 63 -12.86 -2.71 -3.52
CA ALA A 63 -11.80 -1.74 -3.72
C ALA A 63 -12.39 -0.38 -4.06
N MET A 64 -11.81 0.67 -3.50
CA MET A 64 -12.17 2.05 -3.81
C MET A 64 -10.89 2.82 -4.13
N MET A 65 -10.92 3.58 -5.22
CA MET A 65 -9.83 4.46 -5.63
C MET A 65 -10.38 5.87 -5.83
N ALA A 66 -9.67 6.86 -5.27
CA ALA A 66 -9.94 8.27 -5.52
C ALA A 66 -9.09 8.76 -6.69
N HIS A 67 -9.64 9.67 -7.49
CA HIS A 67 -8.96 10.41 -8.56
C HIS A 67 -9.22 11.90 -8.30
N TRP A 68 -8.17 12.73 -8.25
CA TRP A 68 -8.26 14.13 -7.84
C TRP A 68 -7.16 14.99 -8.46
#